data_AF-A0A949I775-F1
#
_entry.id   AF-A0A949I775-F1
#
_cell.length_a   1.000
_cell.length_b   1.000
_cell.length_c   1.000
_cell.angle_alpha   90.00
_cell.angle_beta   90.00
_cell.angle_gamma   90.00
#
_symmetry.space_group_name_H-M   'P 1'
#
loop_
_entity.id
_entity.type
_entity.pdbx_description
1 polymer ?
#
loop_
_entity_poly.entity_id
_entity_poly.type
_entity_poly.pdbx_seq_one_letter_code
_entity_poly.pdbx_strand_id
1 'polypeptide(L)'
;MSKLKSIIVSVIILDLILVFPVMLSYKKVGEWFKVRVAQGGSPEVFVTLLVEITLLTVTAIISYMVSRILKGTPFQSALYLIGWGVFFYGIGDVHILAWMYTGVESVYPSLGPASSSIAHALGVGLGFILVILGLYKIASARKNLVSNEQIN
;
A
#
# COMPACT_ATOMS: atom_id res chain seq x y z
N MET A 1 -5.48 -15.86 -20.44
CA MET A 1 -4.78 -14.56 -20.65
C MET A 1 -5.74 -13.37 -20.81
N SER A 2 -6.81 -13.43 -21.63
CA SER A 2 -7.71 -12.28 -21.84
C SER A 2 -8.47 -11.84 -20.56
N LYS A 3 -8.96 -12.80 -19.75
CA LYS A 3 -9.63 -12.51 -18.48
C LYS A 3 -8.74 -11.79 -17.46
N LEU A 4 -7.46 -12.19 -17.36
CA LEU A 4 -6.50 -11.54 -16.47
C LEU A 4 -6.16 -10.11 -16.92
N LYS A 5 -5.95 -9.91 -18.23
CA LYS A 5 -5.77 -8.57 -18.81
C LYS A 5 -6.99 -7.68 -18.55
N SER A 6 -8.20 -8.21 -18.70
CA SER A 6 -9.45 -7.49 -18.42
C SER A 6 -9.56 -7.07 -16.96
N ILE A 7 -9.18 -7.94 -16.01
CA ILE A 7 -9.17 -7.62 -14.59
C ILE A 7 -8.16 -6.50 -14.30
N ILE A 8 -6.94 -6.60 -14.83
CA ILE A 8 -5.90 -5.57 -14.65
C ILE A 8 -6.37 -4.22 -15.19
N VAL A 9 -6.92 -4.18 -16.40
CA VAL A 9 -7.45 -2.95 -17.01
C VAL A 9 -8.62 -2.38 -16.19
N SER A 10 -9.52 -3.25 -15.70
CA SER A 10 -10.65 -2.81 -14.87
C SER A 10 -10.19 -2.23 -13.54
N VAL A 11 -9.15 -2.81 -12.92
CA VAL A 11 -8.52 -2.28 -11.70
C VAL A 11 -7.90 -0.91 -11.97
N ILE A 12 -7.14 -0.74 -13.06
CA ILE A 12 -6.55 0.55 -13.43
C ILE A 12 -7.63 1.61 -13.69
N ILE A 13 -8.72 1.26 -14.37
CA ILE A 13 -9.81 2.20 -14.64
C ILE A 13 -10.55 2.57 -13.35
N LEU A 14 -10.83 1.60 -12.48
CA LEU A 14 -11.40 1.87 -11.15
C LEU A 14 -10.50 2.77 -10.34
N ASP A 15 -9.19 2.53 -10.39
CA ASP A 15 -8.18 3.33 -9.72
C ASP A 15 -8.22 4.78 -10.21
N LEU A 16 -8.12 5.00 -11.53
CA LEU A 16 -8.19 6.34 -12.11
C LEU A 16 -9.51 7.06 -11.80
N ILE A 17 -10.66 6.37 -11.82
CA ILE A 17 -11.97 6.97 -11.58
C ILE A 17 -12.25 7.22 -10.10
N LEU A 18 -11.69 6.42 -9.18
CA LEU A 18 -11.86 6.63 -7.74
C LEU A 18 -10.86 7.64 -7.21
N VAL A 19 -9.61 7.59 -7.69
CA VAL A 19 -8.50 8.41 -7.19
C VAL A 19 -8.60 9.84 -7.69
N PHE A 20 -8.73 10.06 -9.00
CA PHE A 20 -8.66 11.42 -9.56
C PHE A 20 -9.77 12.34 -9.06
N PRO A 21 -11.05 11.95 -9.01
CA PRO A 21 -12.11 12.84 -8.52
C PRO A 21 -11.97 13.18 -7.03
N VAL A 22 -11.47 12.25 -6.22
CA VAL A 22 -11.21 12.47 -4.79
C VAL A 22 -10.02 13.44 -4.63
N MET A 23 -8.94 13.22 -5.37
CA MET A 23 -7.76 14.10 -5.40
C MET A 23 -8.11 15.49 -5.91
N LEU A 24 -8.90 15.63 -6.98
CA LEU A 24 -9.36 16.93 -7.50
C LEU A 24 -10.32 17.65 -6.55
N SER A 25 -10.98 16.92 -5.66
CA SER A 25 -11.91 17.46 -4.66
C SER A 25 -11.29 17.58 -3.26
N TYR A 26 -9.96 17.60 -3.15
CA TYR A 26 -9.25 17.51 -1.87
C TYR A 26 -9.70 18.55 -0.84
N LYS A 27 -10.04 19.78 -1.27
CA LYS A 27 -10.53 20.83 -0.36
C LYS A 27 -11.84 20.43 0.33
N LYS A 28 -12.82 19.95 -0.43
CA LYS A 28 -14.13 19.53 0.10
C LYS A 28 -14.00 18.34 1.04
N VAL A 29 -13.15 17.37 0.67
CA VAL A 29 -12.90 16.18 1.49
C VAL A 29 -12.19 16.58 2.80
N GLY A 30 -11.15 17.42 2.71
CA GLY A 30 -10.44 17.92 3.88
C GLY A 30 -11.31 18.77 4.81
N GLU A 31 -12.19 19.61 4.26
CA GLU A 31 -13.21 20.36 5.01
C GLU A 31 -14.21 19.44 5.70
N TRP A 32 -14.68 18.39 5.01
CA TRP A 32 -15.61 17.41 5.57
C TRP A 32 -15.01 16.64 6.75
N PHE A 33 -13.75 16.22 6.63
CA PHE A 33 -13.01 15.59 7.72
C PHE A 33 -12.53 16.57 8.79
N LYS A 34 -12.82 17.87 8.65
CA LYS A 34 -12.35 18.93 9.56
C LYS A 34 -10.85 18.81 9.82
N VAL A 35 -10.08 18.44 8.79
CA VAL A 35 -8.64 18.25 8.90
C VAL A 35 -8.08 19.52 9.52
N ARG A 36 -7.52 19.39 10.72
CA ARG A 36 -7.04 20.55 11.45
C ARG A 36 -5.76 21.02 10.77
N VAL A 37 -5.93 21.97 9.86
CA VAL A 37 -4.85 22.81 9.30
C VAL A 37 -4.01 23.47 10.42
N ALA A 38 -4.54 23.50 11.65
CA ALA A 38 -4.00 24.14 12.85
C ALA A 38 -2.58 23.72 13.30
N GLN A 39 -1.92 22.76 12.65
CA GLN A 39 -0.51 22.39 12.93
C GLN A 39 0.38 22.29 11.68
N GLY A 40 -0.05 22.83 10.52
CA GLY A 40 0.74 22.83 9.28
C GLY A 40 0.42 21.73 8.28
N GLY A 41 -0.63 20.93 8.52
CA GLY A 41 -1.11 19.92 7.58
C GLY A 41 -1.87 20.52 6.39
N SER A 42 -1.50 20.14 5.16
CA SER A 42 -2.25 20.50 3.94
C SER A 42 -3.40 19.52 3.69
N PRO A 43 -4.64 19.98 3.45
CA PRO A 43 -5.75 19.12 3.02
C PRO A 43 -5.41 18.26 1.79
N GLU A 44 -4.56 18.77 0.90
CA GLU A 44 -4.07 18.03 -0.26
C GLU A 44 -3.26 16.80 0.17
N VAL A 45 -2.31 16.98 1.10
CA VAL A 45 -1.47 15.88 1.62
C VAL A 45 -2.31 14.86 2.38
N PHE A 46 -3.28 15.32 3.17
CA PHE A 46 -4.19 14.42 3.89
C PHE A 46 -5.01 13.54 2.94
N VAL A 47 -5.62 14.16 1.93
CA VAL A 47 -6.45 13.43 0.95
C VAL A 47 -5.59 12.49 0.09
N THR A 48 -4.37 12.92 -0.24
CA THR A 48 -3.39 12.05 -0.93
C THR A 48 -3.09 10.80 -0.11
N LEU A 49 -2.74 10.96 1.17
CA LEU A 49 -2.46 9.84 2.06
C LEU A 49 -3.68 8.93 2.25
N LEU A 50 -4.88 9.51 2.39
CA LEU A 50 -6.11 8.72 2.52
C LEU A 50 -6.35 7.84 1.29
N VAL A 51 -6.16 8.40 0.10
CA VAL A 51 -6.28 7.67 -1.16
C VAL A 51 -5.19 6.60 -1.25
N GLU A 52 -3.94 6.96 -1.00
CA GLU A 52 -2.80 6.04 -1.02
C GLU A 52 -3.01 4.83 -0.10
N ILE A 53 -3.38 5.05 1.16
CA ILE A 53 -3.70 3.98 2.13
C ILE A 53 -4.83 3.07 1.61
N THR A 54 -5.85 3.66 0.98
CA THR A 54 -6.95 2.90 0.38
C THR A 54 -6.45 1.99 -0.75
N LEU A 55 -5.60 2.51 -1.64
CA LEU A 55 -5.04 1.73 -2.75
C LEU A 55 -4.10 0.64 -2.26
N LEU A 56 -3.27 0.93 -1.27
CA LEU A 56 -2.39 -0.06 -0.63
C LEU A 56 -3.24 -1.17 0.00
N THR A 57 -4.31 -0.83 0.70
CA THR A 57 -5.23 -1.81 1.31
C THR A 57 -5.89 -2.69 0.26
N VAL A 58 -6.44 -2.10 -0.81
CA VAL A 58 -7.04 -2.85 -1.92
C VAL A 58 -6.00 -3.75 -2.61
N THR A 59 -4.79 -3.24 -2.83
CA THR A 59 -3.68 -3.99 -3.41
C THR A 59 -3.28 -5.17 -2.53
N ALA A 60 -3.21 -4.98 -1.21
CA ALA A 60 -2.92 -6.05 -0.26
C ALA A 60 -3.99 -7.15 -0.29
N ILE A 61 -5.27 -6.78 -0.32
CA ILE A 61 -6.41 -7.71 -0.42
C ILE A 61 -6.32 -8.50 -1.72
N ILE A 62 -6.16 -7.81 -2.85
CA ILE A 62 -6.05 -8.45 -4.17
C ILE A 62 -4.84 -9.40 -4.19
N SER A 63 -3.67 -8.96 -3.72
CA SER A 63 -2.46 -9.79 -3.69
C SER A 63 -2.66 -11.04 -2.82
N TYR A 64 -3.32 -10.90 -1.67
CA TYR A 64 -3.70 -12.03 -0.83
C TYR A 64 -4.64 -12.98 -1.58
N MET A 65 -5.72 -12.49 -2.19
CA MET A 65 -6.66 -13.32 -2.95
C MET A 65 -5.99 -14.06 -4.11
N VAL A 66 -5.15 -13.37 -4.89
CA VAL A 66 -4.40 -13.99 -6.00
C VAL A 66 -3.41 -15.03 -5.47
N SER A 67 -2.76 -14.78 -4.33
CA SER A 67 -1.90 -15.78 -3.69
C SER A 67 -2.66 -17.07 -3.32
N ARG A 68 -3.94 -16.95 -2.90
CA ARG A 68 -4.80 -18.11 -2.60
C ARG A 68 -5.16 -18.89 -3.86
N ILE A 69 -5.38 -18.20 -4.98
CA ILE A 69 -5.66 -18.84 -6.29
C ILE A 69 -4.42 -19.58 -6.80
N LEU A 70 -3.23 -18.99 -6.64
CA LEU A 70 -1.97 -19.55 -7.11
C LEU A 70 -1.31 -20.51 -6.09
N LYS A 71 -2.09 -21.09 -5.18
CA LYS A 71 -1.60 -21.98 -4.13
C LYS A 71 -0.79 -23.15 -4.72
N GLY A 72 0.37 -23.44 -4.14
CA GLY A 72 1.28 -24.48 -4.61
C GLY A 72 2.23 -24.05 -5.73
N THR A 73 2.09 -22.83 -6.26
CA THR A 73 3.06 -22.28 -7.22
C THR A 73 4.17 -21.49 -6.51
N PRO A 74 5.35 -21.33 -7.13
CA PRO A 74 6.39 -20.43 -6.64
C PRO A 74 5.91 -18.98 -6.41
N PHE A 75 4.89 -18.54 -7.17
CA PHE A 75 4.31 -17.20 -7.10
C PHE A 75 3.43 -16.97 -5.87
N GLN A 76 2.90 -18.03 -5.23
CA GLN A 76 2.09 -17.89 -4.02
C GLN A 76 2.83 -17.11 -2.93
N SER A 77 4.02 -17.59 -2.56
CA SER A 77 4.78 -17.00 -1.47
C SER A 77 5.26 -15.58 -1.79
N ALA A 78 5.53 -15.29 -3.07
CA ALA A 78 5.90 -13.96 -3.52
C ALA A 78 4.74 -12.97 -3.38
N LEU A 79 3.55 -13.32 -3.85
CA LEU A 79 2.36 -12.47 -3.74
C LEU A 79 1.91 -12.31 -2.29
N TYR A 80 2.14 -13.32 -1.45
CA TYR A 80 1.88 -13.21 -0.01
C TYR A 80 2.80 -12.16 0.63
N LEU A 81 4.11 -12.20 0.32
CA LEU A 81 5.07 -11.21 0.81
C LEU A 81 4.77 -9.80 0.30
N ILE A 82 4.43 -9.65 -0.99
CA ILE A 82 4.02 -8.35 -1.55
C ILE A 82 2.76 -7.84 -0.86
N GLY A 83 1.75 -8.69 -0.67
CA GLY A 83 0.50 -8.31 -0.01
C GLY A 83 0.73 -7.83 1.42
N TRP A 84 1.52 -8.55 2.21
CA TRP A 84 1.92 -8.12 3.55
C TRP A 84 2.77 -6.85 3.53
N GLY A 85 3.70 -6.74 2.59
CA GLY A 85 4.57 -5.57 2.48
C GLY A 85 3.79 -4.29 2.21
N VAL A 86 2.87 -4.34 1.25
CA VAL A 86 1.95 -3.24 0.92
C VAL A 86 1.03 -2.92 2.10
N PHE A 87 0.55 -3.93 2.83
CA PHE A 87 -0.27 -3.72 4.02
C PHE A 87 0.49 -3.00 5.15
N PHE A 88 1.73 -3.42 5.44
CA PHE A 88 2.58 -2.75 6.44
C PHE A 88 2.94 -1.32 6.06
N TYR A 89 3.14 -1.06 4.76
CA TYR A 89 3.32 0.30 4.25
C TYR A 89 2.09 1.16 4.58
N GLY A 90 0.89 0.68 4.25
CA GLY A 90 -0.35 1.38 4.57
C GLY A 90 -0.54 1.62 6.07
N ILE A 91 -0.17 0.66 6.93
CA ILE A 91 -0.15 0.86 8.38
C ILE A 91 0.80 2.00 8.77
N GLY A 92 1.99 2.07 8.17
CA GLY A 92 2.94 3.16 8.39
C GLY A 92 2.34 4.52 8.08
N ASP A 93 1.66 4.66 6.93
CA ASP A 93 1.04 5.91 6.50
C ASP A 93 -0.15 6.31 7.37
N VAL A 94 -0.90 5.34 7.91
CA VAL A 94 -2.01 5.62 8.85
C VAL A 94 -1.52 6.40 10.08
N HIS A 95 -0.28 6.22 10.53
CA HIS A 95 0.25 6.99 11.66
C HIS A 95 0.39 8.48 11.33
N ILE A 96 0.83 8.80 10.10
CA ILE A 96 0.87 10.20 9.62
C ILE A 96 -0.55 10.73 9.44
N LEU A 97 -1.44 9.95 8.81
CA LEU A 97 -2.83 10.35 8.59
C LEU A 97 -3.57 10.63 9.92
N ALA A 98 -3.38 9.76 10.92
CA ALA A 98 -3.97 9.91 12.25
C ALA A 98 -3.42 11.15 12.97
N TRP A 99 -2.12 11.43 12.84
CA TRP A 99 -1.54 12.67 13.36
C TRP A 99 -2.16 13.90 12.70
N MET A 100 -2.26 13.93 11.36
CA MET A 100 -2.88 15.05 10.62
C MET A 100 -4.36 15.25 10.96
N TYR A 101 -5.09 14.16 11.28
CA TYR A 101 -6.49 14.23 11.67
C TYR A 101 -6.68 14.71 13.13
N THR A 102 -5.86 14.20 14.06
CA THR A 102 -6.05 14.41 15.50
C THR A 102 -5.22 15.57 16.07
N GLY A 103 -4.12 15.94 15.42
CA GLY A 103 -3.10 16.87 15.94
C GLY A 103 -2.23 16.27 17.05
N VAL A 104 -2.29 14.96 17.28
CA VAL A 104 -1.50 14.25 18.29
C VAL A 104 -0.32 13.56 17.62
N GLU A 105 0.87 14.10 17.81
CA GLU A 105 2.10 13.58 17.19
C GLU A 105 2.62 12.32 17.89
N SER A 106 2.23 12.07 19.14
CA SER A 106 2.69 10.92 19.91
C SER A 106 1.66 9.80 20.01
N VAL A 107 1.77 8.79 19.15
CA VAL A 107 0.97 7.54 19.25
C VAL A 107 1.34 6.76 20.51
N TYR A 108 2.61 6.80 20.91
CA TYR A 108 3.10 6.21 22.16
C TYR A 108 3.67 7.33 23.04
N PRO A 109 2.95 7.78 24.08
CA PRO A 109 3.38 8.91 24.91
C PRO A 109 4.76 8.73 25.56
N SER A 110 5.13 7.48 25.86
CA SER A 110 6.43 7.11 26.43
C SER A 110 7.62 7.35 25.49
N LEU A 111 7.38 7.38 24.18
CA LEU A 111 8.39 7.60 23.14
C LEU A 111 8.41 9.07 22.64
N GLY A 112 7.59 9.93 23.25
CA GLY A 112 7.52 11.35 22.92
C GLY A 112 6.98 11.65 21.51
N PRO A 113 7.20 12.89 21.03
CA PRO A 113 6.71 13.35 19.71
C PRO A 113 7.23 12.52 18.54
N ALA A 114 8.41 11.91 18.66
CA ALA A 114 8.99 11.08 17.60
C ALA A 114 8.25 9.74 17.36
N SER A 115 7.34 9.35 18.24
CA SER A 115 6.75 8.00 18.21
C SER A 115 5.92 7.70 16.96
N SER A 116 5.20 8.67 16.39
CA SER A 116 4.49 8.47 15.11
C SER A 116 5.46 8.33 13.95
N SER A 117 6.54 9.12 13.93
CA SER A 117 7.59 9.04 12.90
C SER A 117 8.34 7.70 12.96
N ILE A 118 8.60 7.19 14.17
CA ILE A 118 9.20 5.86 14.37
C ILE A 118 8.25 4.76 13.88
N ALA A 119 6.97 4.83 14.25
CA ALA A 119 5.98 3.85 13.83
C ALA A 119 5.77 3.86 12.30
N HIS A 120 5.74 5.05 11.69
CA HIS A 120 5.72 5.21 10.24
C HIS A 120 6.95 4.59 9.58
N ALA A 121 8.16 4.95 10.02
CA ALA A 121 9.40 4.44 9.46
C ALA A 121 9.53 2.90 9.59
N LEU A 122 9.06 2.33 10.71
CA LEU A 122 9.02 0.88 10.90
C LEU A 122 8.01 0.21 9.98
N GLY A 123 6.79 0.73 9.88
CA GLY A 123 5.75 0.19 9.00
C GLY A 123 6.17 0.22 7.53
N VAL A 124 6.62 1.39 7.07
CA VAL A 124 7.12 1.57 5.70
C VAL A 124 8.37 0.74 5.43
N GLY A 125 9.35 0.74 6.35
CA GLY A 125 10.60 -0.01 6.19
C GLY A 125 10.39 -1.52 6.12
N LEU A 126 9.61 -2.09 7.04
CA LEU A 126 9.24 -3.52 7.00
C LEU A 126 8.41 -3.83 5.74
N GLY A 127 7.50 -2.94 5.37
CA GLY A 127 6.72 -3.05 4.14
C GLY A 127 7.61 -3.19 2.91
N PHE A 128 8.58 -2.29 2.78
CA PHE A 128 9.53 -2.26 1.66
C PHE A 128 10.38 -3.52 1.57
N ILE A 129 10.88 -4.01 2.71
CA ILE A 129 11.65 -5.26 2.78
C ILE A 129 10.82 -6.43 2.25
N LEU A 130 9.56 -6.56 2.67
CA LEU A 130 8.70 -7.66 2.25
C LEU A 130 8.36 -7.59 0.75
N VAL A 131 8.11 -6.39 0.21
CA VAL A 131 7.91 -6.20 -1.23
C VAL A 131 9.15 -6.62 -2.01
N ILE A 132 10.35 -6.19 -1.61
CA ILE A 132 11.61 -6.58 -2.25
C ILE A 132 11.80 -8.10 -2.22
N LEU A 133 11.56 -8.74 -1.08
CA LEU A 133 11.66 -10.20 -0.94
C LEU A 133 10.66 -10.92 -1.85
N GLY A 134 9.43 -10.40 -1.97
CA GLY A 134 8.43 -10.92 -2.89
C GLY A 134 8.85 -10.79 -4.36
N LEU A 135 9.33 -9.62 -4.77
CA LEU A 135 9.86 -9.38 -6.12
C LEU A 135 11.05 -10.27 -6.45
N TYR A 136 11.97 -10.43 -5.50
CA TYR A 136 13.11 -11.35 -5.62
C TYR A 136 12.64 -12.79 -5.88
N LYS A 137 11.61 -13.26 -5.16
CA LYS A 137 11.05 -14.60 -5.39
C LYS A 137 10.41 -14.75 -6.77
N ILE A 138 9.74 -13.71 -7.29
CA ILE A 138 9.22 -13.72 -8.66
C ILE A 138 10.36 -13.83 -9.67
N ALA A 139 11.42 -13.04 -9.50
CA ALA A 139 12.57 -13.06 -10.39
C ALA A 139 13.29 -14.43 -10.37
N SER A 140 13.47 -15.01 -9.18
CA SER A 140 14.05 -16.35 -9.00
C SER A 140 13.20 -17.45 -9.66
N ALA A 141 11.87 -17.41 -9.46
CA ALA A 141 10.96 -18.34 -10.10
C ALA A 141 11.02 -18.26 -11.64
N ARG A 142 11.12 -17.04 -12.20
CA ARG A 142 11.27 -16.84 -13.65
C ARG A 142 12.59 -17.42 -14.18
N LYS A 143 13.70 -17.19 -13.48
CA LYS A 143 15.01 -17.74 -13.88
C LYS A 143 14.99 -19.26 -13.96
N ASN A 144 14.37 -19.93 -12.99
CA ASN A 144 14.28 -21.39 -12.95
C ASN A 144 13.39 -21.98 -14.06
N LEU A 145 12.34 -21.24 -14.47
CA LEU A 145 11.51 -21.65 -15.61
C LEU A 145 12.28 -21.57 -16.93
N VAL A 146 13.00 -20.46 -17.15
CA VAL A 146 13.81 -20.26 -18.37
C VAL A 146 14.95 -21.29 -18.45
N SER A 147 15.63 -21.59 -17.35
CA SER A 147 16.71 -22.58 -17.37
C SER A 147 16.22 -24.00 -17.69
N ASN A 148 15.02 -24.38 -17.24
CA ASN A 148 14.45 -25.70 -17.54
C ASN A 148 13.95 -25.82 -19.00
N GLU A 149 13.54 -24.72 -19.63
CA GLU A 149 13.20 -24.71 -21.06
C GLU A 149 14.44 -24.81 -21.97
N GLN A 150 15.62 -24.41 -21.50
CA GLN A 150 16.88 -24.53 -22.26
C GLN A 150 17.54 -25.91 -22.16
N ILE A 151 17.11 -26.75 -21.20
CA ILE A 151 17.65 -28.10 -20.98
C ILE A 151 16.81 -29.16 -21.72
N ASN A 152 15.61 -28.80 -22.20
CA ASN A 152 14.75 -29.63 -23.05
C ASN A 152 14.85 -29.21 -24.52
#